data_AF-A0A2T6LGX4-F1
#
_entry.id   AF-A0A2T6LGX4-F1
#
_cell.length_a   1.000
_cell.length_b   1.000
_cell.length_c   1.000
_cell.angle_alpha   90.00
_cell.angle_beta   90.00
_cell.angle_gamma   90.00
#
_symmetry.space_group_name_H-M   'P 1'
#
loop_
_entity.id
_entity.type
_entity.pdbx_description
1 polymer ?
#
loop_
_entity_poly.entity_id
_entity_poly.type
_entity_poly.pdbx_seq_one_letter_code
_entity_poly.pdbx_strand_id
1 'polypeptide(L)'
;MDLPAHYLDPVTLHEVFDDVPAAQAYLAELADSPDSDAPGTLAVRVPLTRALAPEADDPEAELAEAERLGWLAVSLNGGPGDGAAAAHSHAAEVPLGAVAPLLRLAHVLQWWHRFSEADLLFGLALEAAHYHGEHAASIEYARRLEFFALQHWGKCRYDQALEVHAGQARPFLGEALALFVRALEQRVEVNASPDEIATTRQAVRAARDRLAELGA
;
A
#
# COMPACT_ATOMS: atom_id res chain seq x y z
N MET A 1 22.29 4.01 -4.04
CA MET A 1 21.80 5.36 -3.74
C MET A 1 20.66 5.18 -2.77
N ASP A 2 20.59 6.00 -1.72
CA ASP A 2 19.52 5.89 -0.73
C ASP A 2 18.24 6.53 -1.29
N LEU A 3 17.08 6.02 -0.87
CA LEU A 3 15.80 6.61 -1.25
C LEU A 3 15.75 8.07 -0.76
N PRO A 4 15.28 9.02 -1.57
CA PRO A 4 15.09 10.42 -1.15
C PRO A 4 14.26 10.54 0.12
N ALA A 5 14.56 11.57 0.92
CA ALA A 5 13.87 11.82 2.17
C ALA A 5 12.37 12.09 1.92
N HIS A 6 11.54 11.47 2.76
CA HIS A 6 10.08 11.56 2.70
C HIS A 6 9.49 11.49 4.11
N TYR A 7 8.25 11.95 4.23
CA TYR A 7 7.44 11.83 5.44
C TYR A 7 6.03 11.36 5.10
N LEU A 8 5.25 11.02 6.13
CA LEU A 8 3.83 10.74 5.98
C LEU A 8 3.03 11.97 6.37
N ASP A 9 2.26 12.51 5.44
CA ASP A 9 1.34 13.61 5.69
C ASP A 9 0.38 13.21 6.83
N PRO A 10 0.32 13.96 7.94
CA PRO A 10 -0.55 13.63 9.07
C PRO A 10 -2.05 13.70 8.74
N VAL A 11 -2.45 14.36 7.65
CA VAL A 11 -3.84 14.49 7.24
C VAL A 11 -4.24 13.36 6.31
N THR A 12 -3.53 13.16 5.20
CA THR A 12 -3.88 12.15 4.19
C THR A 12 -3.27 10.77 4.48
N LEU A 13 -2.26 10.70 5.36
CA LEU A 13 -1.42 9.50 5.59
C LEU A 13 -0.65 9.03 4.35
N HIS A 14 -0.58 9.88 3.32
CA HIS A 14 0.17 9.67 2.09
C HIS A 14 1.65 9.97 2.30
N GLU A 15 2.48 9.33 1.50
CA GLU A 15 3.92 9.58 1.46
C GLU A 15 4.19 10.82 0.62
N VAL A 16 4.98 11.75 1.17
CA VAL A 16 5.35 13.01 0.53
C VAL A 16 6.87 13.16 0.58
N PHE A 17 7.47 13.53 -0.54
CA PHE A 17 8.92 13.72 -0.67
C PHE A 17 9.32 15.17 -0.33
N ASP A 18 10.37 15.33 0.46
CA ASP A 18 10.90 16.64 0.84
C ASP A 18 11.60 17.36 -0.33
N ASP A 19 12.21 16.58 -1.22
CA ASP A 19 12.93 17.05 -2.42
C ASP A 19 12.38 16.33 -3.66
N VAL A 20 11.29 16.88 -4.20
CA VAL A 20 10.61 16.36 -5.39
C VAL A 20 11.56 16.28 -6.60
N PRO A 21 12.37 17.32 -6.93
CA PRO A 21 13.35 17.21 -8.01
C PRO A 21 14.35 16.06 -7.84
N ALA A 22 14.88 15.84 -6.63
CA ALA A 22 15.78 14.71 -6.39
C ALA A 22 15.07 13.36 -6.54
N ALA A 23 13.81 13.26 -6.12
CA ALA A 23 13.01 12.06 -6.28
C ALA A 23 12.65 11.76 -7.74
N GLN A 24 12.35 12.79 -8.54
CA GLN A 24 12.15 12.66 -9.97
C GLN A 24 13.44 12.22 -10.69
N ALA A 25 14.59 12.81 -10.34
CA ALA A 25 15.87 12.41 -10.88
C ALA A 25 16.19 10.93 -10.56
N TYR A 26 15.94 10.50 -9.33
CA TYR A 26 16.12 9.11 -8.93
C TYR A 26 15.18 8.15 -9.67
N LEU A 27 13.91 8.53 -9.88
CA LEU A 27 12.97 7.75 -10.68
C LEU A 27 13.44 7.60 -12.14
N ALA A 28 13.97 8.69 -12.74
CA ALA A 28 14.52 8.66 -14.09
C ALA A 28 15.72 7.71 -14.20
N GLU A 29 16.64 7.73 -13.23
CA GLU A 29 17.78 6.81 -13.18
C GLU A 29 17.34 5.34 -13.12
N LEU A 30 16.31 5.04 -12.31
CA LEU A 30 15.74 3.69 -12.23
C LEU A 30 15.07 3.27 -13.55
N ALA A 31 14.46 4.20 -14.28
CA ALA A 31 13.83 3.96 -15.56
C ALA A 31 14.84 3.72 -16.70
N ASP A 32 15.98 4.41 -16.67
CA ASP A 32 17.05 4.29 -17.68
C ASP A 32 18.00 3.10 -17.44
N SER A 33 17.88 2.42 -16.29
CA SER A 33 18.67 1.25 -15.95
C SER A 33 18.37 0.05 -16.88
N PRO A 34 19.38 -0.76 -17.29
CA PRO A 34 19.14 -2.01 -18.03
C PRO A 34 18.21 -3.00 -17.31
N ASP A 35 18.15 -2.90 -15.98
CA ASP A 35 17.31 -3.73 -15.11
C ASP A 35 16.03 -2.98 -14.67
N SER A 36 15.52 -2.05 -15.49
CA SER A 36 14.35 -1.19 -15.20
C SER A 36 13.11 -1.99 -14.77
N ASP A 37 12.98 -3.20 -15.30
CA ASP A 37 11.84 -4.09 -15.12
C ASP A 37 12.15 -5.28 -14.20
N ALA A 38 13.34 -5.31 -13.59
CA ALA A 38 13.68 -6.34 -12.61
C ALA A 38 12.82 -6.20 -11.34
N PRO A 39 12.43 -7.30 -10.67
CA PRO A 39 11.57 -7.24 -9.48
C PRO A 39 12.07 -6.31 -8.36
N GLY A 40 13.39 -6.25 -8.15
CA GLY A 40 14.01 -5.34 -7.17
C GLY A 40 13.85 -3.86 -7.54
N THR A 41 13.98 -3.53 -8.82
CA THR A 41 13.80 -2.18 -9.35
C THR A 41 12.33 -1.76 -9.30
N LEU A 42 11.40 -2.65 -9.70
CA LEU A 42 9.96 -2.40 -9.63
C LEU A 42 9.45 -2.21 -8.20
N ALA A 43 10.08 -2.85 -7.21
CA ALA A 43 9.75 -2.68 -5.80
C ALA A 43 9.94 -1.23 -5.30
N VAL A 44 10.74 -0.43 -6.01
CA VAL A 44 10.99 0.99 -5.74
C VAL A 44 10.28 1.89 -6.76
N ARG A 45 10.34 1.56 -8.06
CA ARG A 45 9.71 2.39 -9.11
C ARG A 45 8.21 2.53 -8.92
N VAL A 46 7.47 1.43 -8.67
CA VAL A 46 6.02 1.47 -8.50
C VAL A 46 5.56 2.45 -7.40
N PRO A 47 6.03 2.33 -6.14
CA PRO A 47 5.60 3.26 -5.09
C PRO A 47 6.09 4.69 -5.31
N LEU A 48 7.27 4.88 -5.94
CA LEU A 48 7.84 6.19 -6.22
C LEU A 48 7.06 6.92 -7.32
N THR A 49 6.77 6.27 -8.44
CA THR A 49 5.93 6.83 -9.53
C THR A 49 4.56 7.24 -8.99
N ARG A 50 3.91 6.37 -8.21
CA ARG A 50 2.64 6.70 -7.53
C ARG A 50 2.77 7.93 -6.64
N ALA A 51 3.80 7.98 -5.79
CA ALA A 51 3.96 9.05 -4.81
C ALA A 51 4.35 10.40 -5.45
N LEU A 52 4.97 10.40 -6.63
CA LEU A 52 5.30 11.60 -7.39
C LEU A 52 4.20 12.03 -8.37
N ALA A 53 3.19 11.20 -8.62
CA ALA A 53 2.11 11.52 -9.56
C ALA A 53 1.42 12.87 -9.27
N PRO A 54 1.13 13.26 -8.01
CA PRO A 54 0.52 14.58 -7.73
C PRO A 54 1.37 15.78 -8.15
N GLU A 55 2.68 15.61 -8.29
CA GLU A 55 3.64 16.65 -8.65
C GLU A 55 3.96 16.67 -10.16
N ALA A 56 3.37 15.75 -10.93
CA ALA A 56 3.59 15.63 -12.36
C ALA A 56 2.66 16.54 -13.17
N ASP A 57 3.06 16.87 -14.40
CA ASP A 57 2.23 17.63 -15.34
C ASP A 57 0.94 16.87 -15.73
N ASP A 58 1.01 15.54 -15.75
CA ASP A 58 -0.13 14.63 -16.00
C ASP A 58 -0.18 13.52 -14.93
N PRO A 59 -0.83 13.79 -13.78
CA PRO A 59 -0.93 12.82 -12.68
C PRO A 59 -1.63 11.52 -13.08
N GLU A 60 -2.59 11.57 -14.00
CA GLU A 60 -3.32 10.37 -14.47
C GLU A 60 -2.40 9.46 -15.28
N ALA A 61 -1.54 10.03 -16.14
CA ALA A 61 -0.55 9.28 -16.89
C ALA A 61 0.49 8.61 -15.97
N GLU A 62 0.95 9.29 -14.93
CA GLU A 62 1.88 8.72 -13.95
C GLU A 62 1.23 7.58 -13.14
N LEU A 63 -0.03 7.74 -12.71
CA LEU A 63 -0.76 6.66 -12.04
C LEU A 63 -1.01 5.47 -12.98
N ALA A 64 -1.28 5.72 -14.26
CA ALA A 64 -1.40 4.67 -15.28
C ALA A 64 -0.10 3.88 -15.47
N GLU A 65 1.04 4.58 -15.49
CA GLU A 65 2.34 3.94 -15.56
C GLU A 65 2.65 3.15 -14.29
N ALA A 66 2.36 3.71 -13.10
CA ALA A 66 2.52 3.00 -11.84
C ALA A 66 1.66 1.72 -11.78
N GLU A 67 0.43 1.74 -12.30
CA GLU A 67 -0.43 0.57 -12.39
C GLU A 67 0.16 -0.47 -13.34
N ARG A 68 0.60 -0.06 -14.53
CA ARG A 68 1.24 -0.96 -15.51
C ARG A 68 2.47 -1.65 -14.93
N LEU A 69 3.35 -0.90 -14.27
CA LEU A 69 4.53 -1.42 -13.58
C LEU A 69 4.14 -2.34 -12.41
N GLY A 70 3.06 -2.01 -11.69
CA GLY A 70 2.51 -2.85 -10.63
C GLY A 70 2.04 -4.22 -11.12
N TRP A 71 1.26 -4.26 -12.20
CA TRP A 71 0.83 -5.52 -12.83
C TRP A 71 2.01 -6.34 -13.38
N LEU A 72 3.01 -5.69 -13.96
CA LEU A 72 4.25 -6.34 -14.37
C LEU A 72 4.96 -6.99 -13.17
N ALA A 73 5.09 -6.27 -12.06
CA ALA A 73 5.72 -6.78 -10.84
C ALA A 73 4.98 -7.98 -10.25
N VAL A 74 3.63 -7.94 -10.23
CA VAL A 74 2.80 -9.08 -9.79
C VAL A 74 3.02 -10.29 -10.70
N SER A 75 2.99 -10.09 -12.02
CA SER A 75 3.15 -11.16 -13.01
C SER A 75 4.53 -11.82 -12.93
N LEU A 76 5.60 -11.05 -12.78
CA LEU A 76 6.97 -11.56 -12.63
C LEU A 76 7.16 -12.40 -11.36
N ASN A 77 6.30 -12.22 -10.36
CA ASN A 77 6.30 -13.01 -9.13
C ASN A 77 5.25 -14.14 -9.14
N GLY A 78 4.64 -14.43 -10.29
CA GLY A 78 3.67 -15.51 -10.47
C GLY A 78 2.29 -15.24 -9.87
N GLY A 79 1.96 -13.98 -9.57
CA GLY A 79 0.63 -13.58 -9.13
C GLY A 79 -0.37 -13.45 -10.30
N PRO A 80 -1.60 -12.97 -10.03
CA PRO A 80 -2.60 -12.74 -11.07
C PRO A 80 -2.12 -11.68 -12.08
N GLY A 81 -2.35 -11.94 -13.37
CA GLY A 81 -1.86 -11.08 -14.45
C GLY A 81 -2.65 -9.78 -14.66
N ASP A 82 -3.88 -9.71 -14.14
CA ASP A 82 -4.77 -8.55 -14.23
C ASP A 82 -5.86 -8.59 -13.13
N GLY A 83 -6.71 -7.56 -13.11
CA GLY A 83 -7.79 -7.43 -12.12
C GLY A 83 -8.86 -8.52 -12.23
N ALA A 84 -9.13 -9.03 -13.42
CA ALA A 84 -10.11 -10.11 -13.61
C ALA A 84 -9.58 -11.43 -13.06
N ALA A 85 -8.30 -11.75 -13.29
CA ALA A 85 -7.63 -12.89 -12.70
C ALA A 85 -7.57 -12.77 -11.17
N ALA A 86 -7.25 -11.58 -10.65
CA ALA A 86 -7.22 -11.33 -9.21
C ALA A 86 -8.58 -11.57 -8.55
N ALA A 87 -9.68 -11.15 -9.19
CA ALA A 87 -11.04 -11.34 -8.68
C ALA A 87 -11.49 -12.80 -8.56
N HIS A 88 -10.82 -13.72 -9.27
CA HIS A 88 -11.09 -15.16 -9.24
C HIS A 88 -9.99 -15.96 -8.53
N SER A 89 -8.95 -15.28 -8.03
CA SER A 89 -7.84 -15.93 -7.34
C SER A 89 -8.19 -16.24 -5.90
N HIS A 90 -7.69 -17.36 -5.39
CA HIS A 90 -7.75 -17.70 -3.98
C HIS A 90 -6.41 -17.46 -3.29
N ALA A 91 -6.44 -17.22 -1.98
CA ALA A 91 -5.24 -16.96 -1.16
C ALA A 91 -4.13 -18.01 -1.34
N ALA A 92 -4.49 -19.29 -1.42
CA ALA A 92 -3.55 -20.39 -1.58
C ALA A 92 -2.89 -20.46 -2.98
N GLU A 93 -3.47 -19.77 -3.97
CA GLU A 93 -2.97 -19.72 -5.35
C GLU A 93 -1.98 -18.57 -5.55
N VAL A 94 -1.98 -17.58 -4.66
CA VAL A 94 -1.07 -16.43 -4.69
C VAL A 94 0.28 -16.82 -4.07
N PRO A 95 1.38 -16.83 -4.85
CA PRO A 95 2.70 -17.11 -4.30
C PRO A 95 3.11 -16.05 -3.27
N LEU A 96 3.84 -16.43 -2.23
CA LEU A 96 4.32 -15.50 -1.20
C LEU A 96 5.11 -14.31 -1.80
N GLY A 97 5.86 -14.55 -2.89
CA GLY A 97 6.60 -13.50 -3.61
C GLY A 97 5.70 -12.44 -4.27
N ALA A 98 4.45 -12.79 -4.62
CA ALA A 98 3.50 -11.89 -5.28
C ALA A 98 2.73 -11.00 -4.29
N VAL A 99 2.74 -11.31 -2.99
CA VAL A 99 2.00 -10.55 -1.96
C VAL A 99 2.47 -9.09 -1.86
N ALA A 100 3.78 -8.84 -1.78
CA ALA A 100 4.29 -7.47 -1.70
C ALA A 100 4.02 -6.65 -2.98
N PRO A 101 4.22 -7.19 -4.20
CA PRO A 101 3.74 -6.55 -5.43
C PRO A 101 2.25 -6.22 -5.43
N LEU A 102 1.38 -7.14 -4.99
CA LEU A 102 -0.07 -6.90 -4.90
C LEU A 102 -0.39 -5.72 -3.96
N LEU A 103 0.26 -5.64 -2.80
CA LEU A 103 0.09 -4.52 -1.88
C LEU A 103 0.50 -3.17 -2.50
N ARG A 104 1.61 -3.14 -3.25
CA ARG A 104 2.05 -1.92 -3.95
C ARG A 104 1.07 -1.51 -5.04
N LEU A 105 0.58 -2.45 -5.83
CA LEU A 105 -0.42 -2.19 -6.86
C LEU A 105 -1.75 -1.72 -6.26
N ALA A 106 -2.22 -2.36 -5.19
CA ALA A 106 -3.43 -1.94 -4.47
C ALA A 106 -3.33 -0.48 -3.98
N HIS A 107 -2.15 -0.09 -3.51
CA HIS A 107 -1.83 1.29 -3.18
C HIS A 107 -1.89 2.26 -4.37
N VAL A 108 -1.48 1.85 -5.57
CA VAL A 108 -1.65 2.67 -6.78
C VAL A 108 -3.13 2.89 -7.06
N LEU A 109 -3.92 1.82 -7.02
CA LEU A 109 -5.37 1.89 -7.25
C LEU A 109 -6.09 2.73 -6.20
N GLN A 110 -5.63 2.69 -4.95
CA GLN A 110 -6.11 3.56 -3.88
C GLN A 110 -5.88 5.04 -4.22
N TRP A 111 -4.67 5.41 -4.66
CA TRP A 111 -4.33 6.80 -5.03
C TRP A 111 -5.06 7.26 -6.28
N TRP A 112 -5.50 6.32 -7.12
CA TRP A 112 -6.38 6.57 -8.24
C TRP A 112 -7.86 6.60 -7.87
N HIS A 113 -8.20 6.54 -6.58
CA HIS A 113 -9.57 6.47 -6.07
C HIS A 113 -10.40 5.29 -6.63
N ARG A 114 -9.74 4.27 -7.20
CA ARG A 114 -10.33 3.01 -7.67
C ARG A 114 -10.46 2.05 -6.50
N PHE A 115 -11.17 2.51 -5.46
CA PHE A 115 -11.12 1.87 -4.15
C PHE A 115 -11.67 0.45 -4.13
N SER A 116 -12.67 0.13 -4.95
CA SER A 116 -13.20 -1.24 -5.03
C SER A 116 -12.16 -2.25 -5.54
N GLU A 117 -11.30 -1.82 -6.46
CA GLU A 117 -10.22 -2.64 -6.99
C GLU A 117 -9.05 -2.71 -6.00
N ALA A 118 -8.73 -1.59 -5.36
CA ALA A 118 -7.76 -1.56 -4.27
C ALA A 118 -8.15 -2.50 -3.11
N ASP A 119 -9.42 -2.45 -2.67
CA ASP A 119 -9.96 -3.32 -1.62
C ASP A 119 -9.84 -4.79 -1.97
N LEU A 120 -10.12 -5.15 -3.23
CA LEU A 120 -9.98 -6.52 -3.72
C LEU A 120 -8.53 -7.00 -3.62
N LEU A 121 -7.57 -6.18 -4.07
CA LEU A 121 -6.15 -6.55 -4.03
C LEU A 121 -5.58 -6.55 -2.61
N PHE A 122 -5.98 -5.62 -1.74
CA PHE A 122 -5.59 -5.63 -0.33
C PHE A 122 -6.14 -6.86 0.40
N GLY A 123 -7.40 -7.21 0.17
CA GLY A 123 -8.01 -8.41 0.73
C GLY A 123 -7.28 -9.68 0.28
N LEU A 124 -7.07 -9.84 -1.03
CA LEU A 124 -6.34 -10.98 -1.59
C LEU A 124 -4.92 -11.10 -1.02
N ALA A 125 -4.19 -9.98 -0.92
CA ALA A 125 -2.84 -9.96 -0.36
C ALA A 125 -2.83 -10.29 1.14
N LEU A 126 -3.81 -9.80 1.91
CA LEU A 126 -3.95 -10.10 3.34
C LEU A 126 -4.22 -11.60 3.55
N GLU A 127 -5.18 -12.17 2.84
CA GLU A 127 -5.52 -13.59 2.96
C GLU A 127 -4.36 -14.48 2.53
N ALA A 128 -3.64 -14.14 1.45
CA ALA A 128 -2.45 -14.86 1.02
C ALA A 128 -1.32 -14.78 2.06
N ALA A 129 -1.04 -13.59 2.60
CA ALA A 129 -0.05 -13.40 3.66
C ALA A 129 -0.38 -14.25 4.90
N HIS A 130 -1.65 -14.24 5.31
CA HIS A 130 -2.14 -15.03 6.42
C HIS A 130 -1.98 -16.54 6.18
N TYR A 131 -2.40 -17.02 5.00
CA TYR A 131 -2.26 -18.42 4.59
C TYR A 131 -0.80 -18.90 4.70
N HIS A 132 0.15 -18.13 4.15
CA HIS A 132 1.58 -18.46 4.22
C HIS A 132 2.14 -18.32 5.65
N GLY A 133 1.60 -17.42 6.46
CA GLY A 133 1.95 -17.27 7.87
C GLY A 133 1.56 -18.47 8.74
N GLU A 134 0.60 -19.29 8.28
CA GLU A 134 0.18 -20.52 8.94
C GLU A 134 0.84 -21.79 8.36
N HIS A 135 1.19 -21.79 7.07
CA HIS A 135 1.51 -23.02 6.33
C HIS A 135 2.91 -23.07 5.68
N ALA A 136 3.64 -21.95 5.57
CA ALA A 136 4.90 -21.90 4.81
C ALA A 136 6.15 -21.93 5.71
N ALA A 137 7.32 -22.24 5.12
CA ALA A 137 8.61 -22.22 5.81
C ALA A 137 9.08 -20.81 6.21
N SER A 138 8.49 -19.76 5.63
CA SER A 138 8.86 -18.35 5.84
C SER A 138 7.81 -17.57 6.63
N ILE A 139 7.39 -18.13 7.77
CA ILE A 139 6.33 -17.60 8.65
C ILE A 139 6.58 -16.13 9.03
N GLU A 140 7.80 -15.76 9.42
CA GLU A 140 8.11 -14.41 9.87
C GLU A 140 7.92 -13.36 8.76
N TYR A 141 8.37 -13.68 7.54
CA TYR A 141 8.19 -12.80 6.38
C TYR A 141 6.72 -12.67 5.99
N ALA A 142 5.97 -13.78 6.00
CA ALA A 142 4.54 -13.78 5.71
C ALA A 142 3.74 -12.96 6.75
N ARG A 143 4.04 -13.11 8.05
CA ARG A 143 3.47 -12.28 9.12
C ARG A 143 3.80 -10.81 8.94
N ARG A 144 5.02 -10.50 8.48
CA ARG A 144 5.41 -9.14 8.14
C ARG A 144 4.53 -8.54 7.05
N LEU A 145 4.25 -9.31 6.01
CA LEU A 145 3.35 -8.88 4.96
C LEU A 145 1.90 -8.77 5.44
N GLU A 146 1.45 -9.60 6.39
CA GLU A 146 0.11 -9.51 6.97
C GLU A 146 -0.14 -8.15 7.65
N PHE A 147 0.77 -7.70 8.52
CA PHE A 147 0.58 -6.41 9.18
C PHE A 147 0.78 -5.21 8.24
N PHE A 148 1.57 -5.34 7.17
CA PHE A 148 1.60 -4.34 6.11
C PHE A 148 0.28 -4.29 5.36
N ALA A 149 -0.30 -5.45 5.01
CA ALA A 149 -1.59 -5.54 4.35
C ALA A 149 -2.71 -4.88 5.18
N LEU A 150 -2.78 -5.18 6.48
CA LEU A 150 -3.73 -4.54 7.40
C LEU A 150 -3.56 -3.02 7.43
N GLN A 151 -2.32 -2.54 7.60
CA GLN A 151 -2.07 -1.10 7.65
C GLN A 151 -2.43 -0.40 6.33
N HIS A 152 -2.04 -0.97 5.20
CA HIS A 152 -2.26 -0.37 3.89
C HIS A 152 -3.73 -0.41 3.49
N TRP A 153 -4.44 -1.50 3.78
CA TRP A 153 -5.88 -1.54 3.62
C TRP A 153 -6.60 -0.52 4.52
N GLY A 154 -6.12 -0.34 5.75
CA GLY A 154 -6.62 0.71 6.64
C GLY A 154 -6.47 2.11 6.04
N LYS A 155 -5.37 2.39 5.33
CA LYS A 155 -5.20 3.67 4.60
C LYS A 155 -6.20 3.81 3.46
N CYS A 156 -6.48 2.75 2.71
CA CYS A 156 -7.52 2.76 1.68
C CYS A 156 -8.91 3.09 2.25
N ARG A 157 -9.28 2.47 3.37
CA ARG A 157 -10.51 2.80 4.11
C ARG A 157 -10.52 4.24 4.60
N TYR A 158 -9.37 4.75 5.06
CA TYR A 158 -9.24 6.14 5.50
C TYR A 158 -9.46 7.11 4.34
N ASP A 159 -8.86 6.87 3.17
CA ASP A 159 -9.06 7.70 1.97
C ASP A 159 -10.50 7.67 1.47
N GLN A 160 -11.14 6.50 1.44
CA GLN A 160 -12.57 6.39 1.13
C GLN A 160 -13.43 7.29 2.04
N ALA A 161 -13.06 7.41 3.32
CA ALA A 161 -13.76 8.30 4.24
C ALA A 161 -13.55 9.79 3.94
N LEU A 162 -12.40 10.16 3.37
CA LEU A 162 -12.11 11.54 2.98
C LEU A 162 -12.89 11.96 1.73
N GLU A 163 -13.19 11.02 0.84
CA GLU A 163 -13.89 11.27 -0.43
C GLU A 163 -15.42 11.33 -0.32
N VAL A 164 -16.00 10.78 0.74
CA VAL A 164 -17.45 10.74 0.93
C VAL A 164 -17.95 11.86 1.85
N HIS A 165 -19.25 12.14 1.78
CA HIS A 165 -19.88 13.06 2.71
C HIS A 165 -19.75 12.58 4.17
N ALA A 166 -19.69 13.53 5.11
CA ALA A 166 -19.51 13.26 6.54
C ALA A 166 -20.45 12.18 7.13
N GLY A 167 -21.70 12.14 6.67
CA GLY A 167 -22.68 11.13 7.11
C GLY A 167 -22.38 9.69 6.66
N GLN A 168 -21.53 9.52 5.66
CA GLN A 168 -21.11 8.23 5.09
C GLN A 168 -19.66 7.87 5.47
N ALA A 169 -18.88 8.80 6.00
CA ALA A 169 -17.47 8.58 6.34
C ALA A 169 -17.27 7.67 7.56
N ARG A 170 -18.24 7.63 8.49
CA ARG A 170 -18.10 6.96 9.79
C ARG A 170 -17.81 5.45 9.70
N PRO A 171 -18.52 4.64 8.87
CA PRO A 171 -18.19 3.22 8.69
C PRO A 171 -16.77 3.00 8.19
N PHE A 172 -16.35 3.74 7.16
CA PHE A 172 -15.01 3.67 6.59
C PHE A 172 -13.92 3.98 7.61
N LEU A 173 -14.09 5.04 8.41
CA LEU A 173 -13.14 5.36 9.49
C LEU A 173 -13.14 4.32 10.62
N GLY A 174 -14.29 3.72 10.92
CA GLY A 174 -14.39 2.63 11.88
C GLY A 174 -13.60 1.40 11.43
N GLU A 175 -13.75 1.02 10.16
CA GLU A 175 -12.98 -0.07 9.54
C GLU A 175 -11.48 0.26 9.47
N ALA A 176 -11.12 1.47 9.03
CA ALA A 176 -9.74 1.95 9.00
C ALA A 176 -9.08 1.82 10.40
N LEU A 177 -9.76 2.30 11.44
CA LEU A 177 -9.27 2.23 12.82
C LEU A 177 -9.09 0.77 13.28
N ALA A 178 -10.04 -0.11 12.99
CA ALA A 178 -9.94 -1.53 13.34
C ALA A 178 -8.72 -2.19 12.68
N LEU A 179 -8.49 -1.92 11.40
CA LEU A 179 -7.34 -2.41 10.65
C LEU A 179 -6.01 -1.87 11.22
N PHE A 180 -5.93 -0.57 11.50
CA PHE A 180 -4.73 0.04 12.10
C PHE A 180 -4.42 -0.50 13.49
N VAL A 181 -5.44 -0.71 14.33
CA VAL A 181 -5.26 -1.28 15.68
C VAL A 181 -4.75 -2.71 15.58
N ARG A 182 -5.35 -3.54 14.71
CA ARG A 182 -4.88 -4.92 14.51
C ARG A 182 -3.44 -4.97 14.00
N ALA A 183 -3.09 -4.10 13.03
CA ALA A 183 -1.70 -3.98 12.55
C ALA A 183 -0.73 -3.58 13.68
N LEU A 184 -1.15 -2.66 14.56
CA LEU A 184 -0.33 -2.20 15.69
C LEU A 184 -0.11 -3.32 16.72
N GLU A 185 -1.16 -4.05 17.07
CA GLU A 185 -1.09 -5.18 18.02
C GLU A 185 -0.10 -6.24 17.51
N GLN A 186 -0.24 -6.65 16.25
CA GLN A 186 0.66 -7.63 15.62
C GLN A 186 2.11 -7.13 15.57
N ARG A 187 2.36 -5.87 15.21
CA ARG A 187 3.70 -5.28 15.18
C ARG A 187 4.35 -5.23 16.57
N VAL A 188 3.58 -4.93 17.62
CA VAL A 188 4.08 -4.93 19.00
C VAL A 188 4.42 -6.34 19.46
N GLU A 189 3.57 -7.33 19.15
CA GLU A 189 3.79 -8.73 19.52
C GLU A 189 5.13 -9.27 18.96
N VAL A 190 5.47 -8.90 17.72
CA VAL A 190 6.70 -9.36 17.06
C VAL A 190 7.92 -8.45 17.28
N ASN A 191 7.80 -7.42 18.13
CA ASN A 191 8.85 -6.40 18.34
C ASN A 191 9.35 -5.76 17.03
N ALA A 192 8.42 -5.32 16.17
CA ALA A 192 8.73 -4.54 14.98
C ALA A 192 9.52 -3.26 15.31
N SER A 193 10.12 -2.64 14.29
CA SER A 193 10.99 -1.48 14.55
C SER A 193 10.21 -0.31 15.18
N PRO A 194 10.87 0.56 15.98
CA PRO A 194 10.22 1.73 16.56
C PRO A 194 9.51 2.62 15.52
N ASP A 195 10.11 2.78 14.34
CA ASP A 195 9.57 3.61 13.25
C ASP A 195 8.31 2.99 12.62
N GLU A 196 8.30 1.66 12.46
CA GLU A 196 7.15 0.90 12.00
C GLU A 196 5.96 1.04 12.98
N ILE A 197 6.25 0.96 14.28
CA ILE A 197 5.25 1.15 15.34
C ILE A 197 4.76 2.60 15.37
N ALA A 198 5.67 3.59 15.29
CA ALA A 198 5.34 5.00 15.29
C ALA A 198 4.40 5.38 14.13
N THR A 199 4.73 4.89 12.93
CA THR A 199 3.92 5.09 11.72
C THR A 199 2.51 4.53 11.88
N THR A 200 2.36 3.36 12.49
CA THR A 200 1.04 2.76 12.72
C THR A 200 0.26 3.52 13.79
N ARG A 201 0.94 4.01 14.84
CA ARG A 201 0.32 4.87 15.87
C ARG A 201 -0.18 6.20 15.32
N GLN A 202 0.54 6.80 14.37
CA GLN A 202 0.08 8.01 13.67
C GLN A 202 -1.25 7.74 12.95
N ALA A 203 -1.35 6.63 12.21
CA ALA A 203 -2.58 6.26 11.50
C ALA A 203 -3.76 6.00 12.46
N VAL A 204 -3.52 5.27 13.57
CA VAL A 204 -4.54 5.07 14.64
C VAL A 204 -5.03 6.40 15.18
N ARG A 205 -4.12 7.35 15.43
CA ARG A 205 -4.47 8.68 15.94
C ARG A 205 -5.31 9.46 14.93
N ALA A 206 -4.87 9.54 13.67
CA ALA A 206 -5.59 10.25 12.62
C ALA A 206 -7.03 9.72 12.43
N ALA A 207 -7.22 8.40 12.44
CA ALA A 207 -8.56 7.80 12.35
C ALA A 207 -9.44 8.14 13.57
N ARG A 208 -8.88 8.12 14.78
CA ARG A 208 -9.60 8.48 16.02
C ARG A 208 -10.00 9.95 16.04
N ASP A 209 -9.09 10.84 15.70
CA ASP A 209 -9.34 12.28 15.70
C ASP A 209 -10.46 12.62 14.70
N ARG A 210 -10.41 12.04 13.50
CA ARG A 210 -11.46 12.21 12.49
C ARG A 210 -12.81 11.64 12.92
N LEU A 211 -12.84 10.47 13.57
CA LEU A 211 -14.08 9.92 14.14
C LEU A 211 -14.67 10.82 15.23
N ALA A 212 -13.84 11.46 16.03
CA ALA A 212 -14.27 12.40 17.07
C ALA A 212 -14.86 13.67 16.45
N GLU A 213 -14.23 14.22 15.40
CA GLU A 213 -14.74 15.38 14.64
C GLU A 213 -16.15 15.13 14.07
N LEU A 214 -16.46 13.91 13.63
CA LEU A 214 -17.79 13.53 13.11
C LEU A 214 -18.84 13.32 14.20
N GLY A 215 -18.44 13.25 15.48
CA GLY A 215 -19.33 13.05 16.62
C GLY A 215 -19.51 14.28 17.50
N ALA A 216 -18.77 15.35 17.24
CA ALA A 216 -18.86 16.65 17.91
C ALA A 216 -19.89 17.55 17.21
#